data_AF-A0A7S0W6W7-F1
#
_entry.id   AF-A0A7S0W6W7-F1
#
_cell.length_a   1.000
_cell.length_b   1.000
_cell.length_c   1.000
_cell.angle_alpha   90.00
_cell.angle_beta   90.00
_cell.angle_gamma   90.00
#
_symmetry.space_group_name_H-M   'P 1'
#
loop_
_entity.id
_entity.type
_entity.pdbx_description
1 polymer ?
#
loop_
_entity_poly.entity_id
_entity_poly.type
_entity_poly.pdbx_seq_one_letter_code
_entity_poly.pdbx_strand_id
1 'polypeptide(L)'
;GGVGGGETYVILCGDHGPSYGEFYQESQAGRLEAKMPALWILPPPSAPPDVRRALERNANVLTTPFDVFATVREILNPGPPPPPKGLSLLTQLDPERGCAAAGVPHEHCACSEWDAVPPGELGSPLY
;
A
#
# COMPACT_ATOMS: atom_id res chain seq x y z
N GLY A 1 14.77 29.84 -25.51
CA GLY A 1 14.04 28.58 -25.29
C GLY A 1 14.49 28.02 -23.97
N GLY A 2 13.61 27.92 -22.99
CA GLY A 2 13.93 27.31 -21.69
C GLY A 2 14.06 25.80 -21.84
N VAL A 3 15.08 25.23 -21.21
CA VAL A 3 15.24 23.79 -21.07
C VAL A 3 14.04 23.28 -20.25
N GLY A 4 13.11 22.56 -20.89
CA GLY A 4 12.04 21.88 -20.17
C GLY A 4 12.65 20.80 -19.29
N GLY A 5 12.68 21.02 -17.97
CA GLY A 5 13.08 19.99 -17.01
C GLY A 5 12.16 18.78 -17.15
N GLY A 6 12.74 17.58 -17.15
CA GLY A 6 11.95 16.34 -17.28
C GLY A 6 10.95 16.19 -16.13
N GLU A 7 9.73 15.81 -16.46
CA GLU A 7 8.68 15.50 -15.49
C GLU A 7 8.90 14.09 -14.94
N THR A 8 9.44 14.00 -13.73
CA THR A 8 9.85 12.73 -13.11
C THR A 8 9.06 12.47 -11.84
N TYR A 9 8.40 11.32 -11.79
CA TYR A 9 7.93 10.72 -10.54
C TYR A 9 9.01 9.78 -10.01
N VAL A 10 9.29 9.85 -8.71
CA VAL A 10 10.14 8.86 -8.03
C VAL A 10 9.25 8.03 -7.11
N ILE A 11 9.24 6.72 -7.31
CA ILE A 11 8.48 5.77 -6.50
C ILE A 11 9.47 4.81 -5.87
N LEU A 12 9.50 4.77 -4.53
CA LEU A 12 10.29 3.82 -3.76
C LEU A 12 9.32 2.91 -3.00
N CYS A 13 9.39 1.62 -3.27
CA CYS A 13 8.50 0.62 -2.71
C CYS A 13 9.34 -0.54 -2.14
N GLY A 14 9.10 -0.90 -0.89
CA GLY A 14 9.57 -2.16 -0.32
C GLY A 14 8.76 -3.34 -0.88
N ASP A 15 9.35 -4.52 -0.90
CA ASP A 15 8.65 -5.77 -1.18
C ASP A 15 7.94 -6.32 0.06
N HIS A 16 8.52 -6.09 1.25
CA HIS A 16 7.93 -6.41 2.55
C HIS A 16 8.40 -5.44 3.64
N GLY A 17 7.79 -5.52 4.83
CA GLY A 17 8.28 -4.82 6.03
C GLY A 17 9.29 -5.67 6.82
N PRO A 18 9.82 -5.18 7.94
CA PRO A 18 10.75 -5.94 8.78
C PRO A 18 10.12 -7.23 9.32
N SER A 19 10.74 -8.38 9.03
CA SER A 19 10.23 -9.70 9.40
C SER A 19 11.22 -10.52 10.23
N TYR A 20 12.03 -9.85 11.05
CA TYR A 20 13.11 -10.45 11.84
C TYR A 20 13.22 -9.81 13.23
N GLY A 21 13.90 -10.51 14.14
CA GLY A 21 14.14 -10.05 15.51
C GLY A 21 12.96 -10.27 16.47
N GLU A 22 13.19 -9.98 17.75
CA GLU A 22 12.25 -10.22 18.85
C GLU A 22 10.93 -9.46 18.65
N PHE A 23 10.98 -8.22 18.15
CA PHE A 23 9.77 -7.44 17.92
C PHE A 23 8.80 -8.09 16.92
N TYR A 24 9.31 -8.66 15.83
CA TYR A 24 8.50 -9.41 14.87
C TYR A 24 7.94 -10.71 15.48
N GLN A 25 8.75 -11.42 16.27
CA GLN A 25 8.38 -12.74 16.83
C GLN A 25 7.33 -12.62 17.95
N GLU A 26 7.50 -11.64 18.83
CA GLU A 26 6.77 -11.56 20.09
C GLU A 26 5.58 -10.60 20.06
N SER A 27 5.47 -9.73 19.04
CA SER A 27 4.40 -8.72 18.99
C SER A 27 3.47 -8.86 17.78
N GLN A 28 2.19 -8.53 18.00
CA GLN A 28 1.23 -8.41 16.91
C GLN A 28 1.59 -7.25 15.98
N ALA A 29 2.07 -6.14 16.55
CA ALA A 29 2.50 -4.96 15.79
C ALA A 29 3.66 -5.27 14.83
N GLY A 30 4.66 -6.04 15.25
CA GLY A 30 5.77 -6.46 14.39
C GLY A 30 5.33 -7.39 13.26
N ARG A 31 4.41 -8.33 13.54
CA ARG A 31 3.80 -9.17 12.49
C ARG A 31 2.94 -8.36 11.52
N LEU A 32 2.29 -7.30 12.00
CA LEU A 32 1.57 -6.34 11.16
C LEU A 32 2.54 -5.54 10.29
N GLU A 33 3.62 -5.03 10.88
CA GLU A 33 4.64 -4.24 10.17
C GLU A 33 5.32 -5.05 9.06
N ALA A 34 5.57 -6.34 9.27
CA ALA A 34 6.09 -7.24 8.23
C ALA A 34 5.20 -7.27 6.95
N LYS A 35 3.88 -7.05 7.09
CA LYS A 35 2.92 -6.99 5.99
C LYS A 35 2.77 -5.58 5.39
N MET A 36 3.45 -4.58 5.96
CA MET A 36 3.34 -3.17 5.60
C MET A 36 4.67 -2.68 4.98
N PRO A 37 4.93 -2.97 3.70
CA PRO A 37 6.12 -2.46 3.03
C PRO A 37 6.08 -0.93 2.97
N ALA A 38 7.26 -0.31 3.06
CA ALA A 38 7.36 1.13 2.93
C ALA A 38 7.06 1.58 1.49
N LEU A 39 6.30 2.66 1.34
CA LEU A 39 5.98 3.26 0.04
C LEU A 39 6.16 4.78 0.12
N TRP A 40 6.99 5.31 -0.78
CA TRP A 40 7.15 6.74 -0.99
C TRP A 40 6.93 7.09 -2.46
N ILE A 41 6.15 8.14 -2.69
CA ILE A 41 5.87 8.68 -4.02
C ILE A 41 6.19 10.17 -3.99
N LEU A 42 7.18 10.56 -4.79
CA LEU A 42 7.59 11.95 -4.96
C LEU A 42 7.14 12.41 -6.35
N PRO A 43 6.13 13.31 -6.43
CA PRO A 43 5.68 13.87 -7.70
C PRO A 43 6.63 14.99 -8.17
N PRO A 44 6.66 15.32 -9.47
CA PRO A 44 7.48 16.41 -9.97
C PRO A 44 7.05 17.77 -9.41
N PRO A 45 7.92 18.79 -9.42
CA PRO A 45 7.57 20.15 -9.00
C PRO A 45 6.31 20.71 -9.66
N SER A 46 6.06 20.35 -10.93
CA SER A 46 4.91 20.77 -11.73
C SER A 46 3.57 20.14 -11.29
N ALA A 47 3.61 19.08 -10.46
CA ALA A 47 2.44 18.29 -10.17
C ALA A 47 1.31 19.15 -9.57
N PRO A 48 0.07 19.01 -10.08
CA PRO A 48 -1.07 19.78 -9.61
C PRO A 48 -1.25 19.72 -8.08
N PRO A 49 -1.72 20.80 -7.43
CA PRO A 49 -1.88 20.84 -5.97
C PRO A 49 -2.80 19.76 -5.40
N ASP A 50 -3.81 19.33 -6.17
CA ASP A 50 -4.71 18.21 -5.84
C ASP A 50 -4.00 16.86 -5.84
N VAL A 51 -3.10 16.60 -6.78
CA VAL A 51 -2.24 15.39 -6.77
C VAL A 51 -1.38 15.35 -5.51
N ARG A 52 -0.76 16.49 -5.13
CA ARG A 52 0.03 16.58 -3.90
C ARG A 52 -0.81 16.30 -2.66
N ARG A 53 -1.99 16.93 -2.56
CA ARG A 53 -2.93 16.70 -1.45
C ARG A 53 -3.44 15.25 -1.41
N ALA A 54 -3.68 14.63 -2.56
CA ALA A 54 -4.08 13.23 -2.65
C ALA A 54 -2.98 12.32 -2.08
N LEU A 55 -1.73 12.49 -2.53
CA LEU A 55 -0.60 11.71 -2.03
C LEU A 55 -0.39 11.88 -0.51
N GLU A 56 -0.48 13.11 -0.01
CA GLU A 56 -0.37 13.40 1.43
C GLU A 56 -1.48 12.74 2.25
N ARG A 57 -2.73 12.76 1.76
CA ARG A 57 -3.86 12.14 2.45
C ARG A 57 -3.80 10.61 2.37
N ASN A 58 -3.50 10.08 1.19
CA ASN A 58 -3.43 8.64 0.93
C ASN A 58 -2.31 7.94 1.72
N ALA A 59 -1.30 8.68 2.21
CA ALA A 59 -0.28 8.15 3.10
C ALA A 59 -0.85 7.58 4.42
N ASN A 60 -2.09 7.94 4.79
CA ASN A 60 -2.78 7.44 5.98
C ASN A 60 -3.95 6.50 5.64
N VAL A 61 -4.03 6.00 4.40
CA VAL A 61 -5.09 5.11 3.93
C VAL A 61 -4.50 3.75 3.59
N LEU A 62 -5.27 2.67 3.79
CA LEU A 62 -4.86 1.33 3.37
C LEU A 62 -4.70 1.29 1.84
N THR A 63 -3.50 0.96 1.39
CA THR A 63 -3.15 0.79 -0.02
C THR A 63 -2.61 -0.61 -0.30
N THR A 64 -2.54 -0.95 -1.57
CA THR A 64 -2.10 -2.25 -2.07
C THR A 64 -1.12 -2.05 -3.24
N PRO A 65 -0.32 -3.06 -3.60
CA PRO A 65 0.51 -3.00 -4.81
C PRO A 65 -0.30 -2.75 -6.09
N PHE A 66 -1.60 -3.10 -6.11
CA PHE A 66 -2.49 -2.79 -7.23
C PHE A 66 -2.76 -1.28 -7.37
N ASP A 67 -2.79 -0.55 -6.27
CA ASP A 67 -2.95 0.92 -6.29
C ASP A 67 -1.68 1.57 -6.85
N VAL A 68 -0.48 1.06 -6.52
CA VAL A 68 0.78 1.49 -7.12
C VAL A 68 0.80 1.22 -8.62
N PHE A 69 0.35 0.04 -9.05
CA PHE A 69 0.21 -0.28 -10.47
C PHE A 69 -0.76 0.67 -11.19
N ALA A 70 -1.93 0.95 -10.61
CA ALA A 70 -2.89 1.90 -11.15
C ALA A 70 -2.29 3.30 -11.29
N THR A 71 -1.53 3.74 -10.26
CA THR A 71 -0.81 5.02 -10.23
C THR A 71 0.22 5.12 -11.35
N VAL A 72 1.09 4.11 -11.50
CA VAL A 72 2.11 4.08 -12.56
C VAL A 72 1.46 4.09 -13.94
N ARG A 73 0.35 3.35 -14.11
CA ARG A 73 -0.39 3.35 -15.37
C ARG A 73 -0.95 4.71 -15.72
N GLU A 74 -1.56 5.41 -14.76
CA GLU A 74 -2.08 6.76 -14.98
C GLU A 74 -0.97 7.75 -15.35
N ILE A 75 0.19 7.68 -14.67
CA ILE A 75 1.36 8.52 -14.97
C ILE A 75 1.83 8.31 -16.42
N LEU A 76 1.91 7.05 -16.87
CA LEU A 76 2.45 6.71 -18.20
C LEU A 76 1.43 6.89 -19.32
N ASN A 77 0.15 6.62 -19.05
CA ASN A 77 -0.92 6.70 -20.04
C ASN A 77 -2.27 6.97 -19.35
N PRO A 78 -2.73 8.22 -19.29
CA PRO A 78 -3.99 8.59 -18.65
C PRO A 78 -5.25 8.19 -19.46
N GLY A 79 -5.10 7.62 -20.65
CA GLY A 79 -6.20 7.34 -21.59
C GLY A 79 -6.99 6.00 -21.47
N PRO A 80 -6.51 4.92 -20.84
CA PRO A 80 -7.28 3.67 -20.72
C PRO A 80 -8.11 3.63 -19.42
N PRO A 81 -9.17 2.80 -19.37
CA PRO A 81 -9.98 2.64 -18.17
C PRO A 81 -9.12 2.15 -16.99
N PRO A 82 -9.52 2.51 -15.75
CA PRO A 82 -8.83 2.07 -14.55
C PRO A 82 -8.71 0.54 -14.53
N PRO A 83 -7.59 0.00 -14.00
CA PRO A 83 -7.43 -1.43 -13.88
C PRO A 83 -8.58 -2.05 -13.07
N PRO A 84 -8.91 -3.34 -13.31
CA PRO A 84 -9.97 -4.02 -12.57
C PRO A 84 -9.66 -4.15 -11.07
N LYS A 85 -8.41 -3.92 -10.67
CA LYS A 85 -7.96 -3.90 -9.27
C LYS A 85 -7.08 -2.67 -9.05
N GLY A 86 -7.25 -2.04 -7.89
CA GLY A 86 -6.49 -0.88 -7.47
C GLY A 86 -7.05 0.46 -7.96
N LEU A 87 -6.77 1.50 -7.20
CA LEU A 87 -7.13 2.89 -7.46
C LEU A 87 -5.85 3.73 -7.53
N SER A 88 -5.84 4.75 -8.39
CA SER A 88 -4.68 5.63 -8.49
C SER A 88 -4.50 6.48 -7.24
N LEU A 89 -3.28 6.51 -6.72
CA LEU A 89 -2.88 7.29 -5.56
C LEU A 89 -2.70 8.78 -5.89
N LEU A 90 -2.79 9.17 -7.16
CA LEU A 90 -2.84 10.59 -7.57
C LEU A 90 -4.20 11.24 -7.30
N THR A 91 -5.21 10.42 -6.98
CA THR A 91 -6.56 10.85 -6.58
C THR A 91 -6.82 10.49 -5.13
N GLN A 92 -7.62 11.30 -4.43
CA GLN A 92 -7.90 11.06 -3.02
C GLN A 92 -8.73 9.78 -2.84
N LEU A 93 -8.22 8.84 -2.04
CA LEU A 93 -8.94 7.63 -1.66
C LEU A 93 -9.94 7.93 -0.53
N ASP A 94 -10.87 6.99 -0.32
CA ASP A 94 -11.75 7.00 0.84
C ASP A 94 -10.92 6.82 2.13
N PRO A 95 -10.99 7.73 3.11
CA PRO A 95 -10.28 7.59 4.39
C PRO A 95 -10.72 6.38 5.21
N GLU A 96 -11.93 5.86 4.98
CA GLU A 96 -12.47 4.67 5.65
C GLU A 96 -12.23 3.38 4.86
N ARG A 97 -11.40 3.44 3.80
CA ARG A 97 -11.09 2.27 2.95
C ARG A 97 -10.46 1.13 3.77
N GLY A 98 -11.25 0.10 4.02
CA GLY A 98 -10.80 -1.16 4.61
C GLY A 98 -10.38 -2.22 3.58
N CYS A 99 -9.94 -3.38 4.07
CA CYS A 99 -9.47 -4.51 3.25
C CYS A 99 -10.45 -4.94 2.15
N ALA A 100 -11.75 -5.03 2.46
CA ALA A 100 -12.76 -5.41 1.48
C ALA A 100 -12.85 -4.41 0.32
N ALA A 101 -12.86 -3.10 0.62
CA ALA A 101 -12.85 -2.04 -0.39
C ALA A 101 -11.51 -1.97 -1.16
N ALA A 102 -10.42 -2.44 -0.56
CA ALA A 102 -9.12 -2.60 -1.21
C ALA A 102 -9.00 -3.91 -2.03
N GLY A 103 -10.01 -4.78 -2.01
CA GLY A 103 -9.98 -6.08 -2.69
C GLY A 103 -9.00 -7.08 -2.06
N VAL A 104 -8.65 -6.89 -0.79
CA VAL A 104 -7.81 -7.79 0.01
C VAL A 104 -8.69 -8.86 0.65
N PRO A 105 -8.47 -10.16 0.37
CA PRO A 105 -9.20 -11.25 1.02
C PRO A 105 -9.05 -11.22 2.54
N HIS A 106 -10.04 -11.71 3.26
CA HIS A 106 -10.08 -11.64 4.73
C HIS A 106 -8.85 -12.31 5.37
N GLU A 107 -8.45 -13.47 4.85
CA GLU A 107 -7.27 -14.25 5.26
C GLU A 107 -5.93 -13.53 5.03
N HIS A 108 -5.92 -12.51 4.17
CA HIS A 108 -4.74 -11.71 3.85
C HIS A 108 -4.81 -10.28 4.40
N CYS A 109 -5.91 -9.92 5.07
CA CYS A 109 -6.08 -8.59 5.62
C CYS A 109 -5.09 -8.34 6.75
N ALA A 110 -4.35 -7.23 6.63
CA ALA A 110 -3.43 -6.78 7.67
C ALA A 110 -4.19 -6.31 8.93
N CYS A 111 -5.42 -5.80 8.76
CA CYS A 111 -6.25 -5.29 9.85
C CYS A 111 -6.87 -6.37 10.74
N SER A 112 -6.70 -7.66 10.44
CA SER A 112 -7.27 -8.75 11.24
C SER A 112 -6.54 -8.91 12.58
N GLU A 113 -7.31 -9.07 13.65
CA GLU A 113 -6.77 -9.41 14.95
C GLU A 113 -6.32 -10.88 14.98
N TRP A 114 -5.24 -11.16 15.70
CA TRP A 114 -4.77 -12.53 15.90
C TRP A 114 -5.44 -13.08 17.14
N ASP A 115 -6.29 -14.09 16.98
CA ASP A 115 -6.83 -14.82 18.13
C ASP A 115 -5.72 -15.63 18.80
N ALA A 116 -5.60 -15.47 20.12
CA ALA A 116 -4.74 -16.34 20.92
C ALA A 116 -5.35 -17.74 20.94
N VAL A 117 -4.72 -18.70 20.26
CA VAL A 117 -5.11 -20.10 20.34
C VAL A 117 -4.60 -20.69 21.66
N PRO A 118 -5.46 -21.32 22.49
CA PRO A 118 -5.02 -21.97 23.71
C PRO A 118 -3.94 -23.03 23.45
N PRO A 119 -2.95 -23.20 24.36
CA PRO A 119 -1.97 -24.28 24.23
C PRO A 119 -2.69 -25.64 24.17
N GLY A 120 -2.61 -26.33 23.03
CA GLY A 120 -3.22 -27.65 22.81
C GLY A 120 -4.24 -27.73 21.67
N GLU A 121 -4.67 -26.59 21.09
CA GLU A 121 -5.57 -26.55 19.93
C GLU A 121 -4.88 -26.24 18.59
N LEU A 122 -3.55 -26.11 18.60
CA LEU A 122 -2.76 -26.23 17.38
C LEU A 122 -2.89 -27.67 16.89
N GLY A 123 -3.92 -27.91 16.08
CA GLY A 123 -4.08 -29.13 15.29
C GLY A 123 -2.73 -29.46 14.69
N SER A 124 -2.35 -30.73 14.80
CA SER A 124 -1.06 -31.26 14.38
C SER A 124 -0.59 -30.57 13.11
N PRO A 125 0.65 -30.05 13.04
CA PRO A 125 1.14 -29.51 11.78
C PRO A 125 0.97 -30.60 10.73
N LEU A 126 0.18 -30.31 9.70
CA LEU A 126 0.24 -31.09 8.47
C LEU A 126 1.59 -30.72 7.86
N TYR A 127 2.64 -31.42 8.31
CA TYR A 127 3.92 -31.79 7.68
C TYR A 127 4.90 -32.21 8.78
#